data_AF-A0A1V5PCX5-F1
#
_entry.id   AF-A0A1V5PCX5-F1
#
_cell.length_a   1.000
_cell.length_b   1.000
_cell.length_c   1.000
_cell.angle_alpha   90.00
_cell.angle_beta   90.00
_cell.angle_gamma   90.00
#
_symmetry.space_group_name_H-M   'P 1'
#
loop_
_entity.id
_entity.type
_entity.pdbx_description
1 polymer ?
#
loop_
_entity_poly.entity_id
_entity_poly.type
_entity_poly.pdbx_seq_one_letter_code
_entity_poly.pdbx_strand_id
1 'polypeptide(L)'
;MTKNPESFSKFVTLLTDENTIITFVPIHKSKKIQRGFDQAELLADHIATLGNKKPIKLLERTKQTQSQFELDKKERLSIANKAKRPVLGRFLL
;
A
#
# COMPACT_ATOMS: atom_id res chain seq x y z
N MET A 1 3.67 -24.44 -1.20
CA MET A 1 3.13 -24.73 -2.55
C MET A 1 1.86 -23.91 -2.73
N THR A 2 1.82 -23.02 -3.71
CA THR A 2 0.74 -22.05 -3.92
C THR A 2 -0.59 -22.74 -4.18
N LYS A 3 -1.63 -22.38 -3.43
CA LYS A 3 -2.97 -22.99 -3.50
C LYS A 3 -3.69 -22.77 -4.85
N ASN A 4 -3.17 -21.91 -5.73
CA ASN A 4 -3.69 -21.70 -7.09
C ASN A 4 -2.63 -21.05 -8.01
N PRO A 5 -2.01 -21.79 -8.95
CA PRO A 5 -0.97 -21.26 -9.85
C PRO A 5 -1.50 -20.25 -10.87
N GLU A 6 -2.78 -20.33 -11.26
CA GLU A 6 -3.40 -19.43 -12.23
C GLU A 6 -3.51 -17.99 -11.67
N SER A 7 -3.79 -17.87 -10.38
CA SER A 7 -3.87 -16.56 -9.70
C SER A 7 -2.53 -15.84 -9.65
N PHE A 8 -1.44 -16.59 -9.49
CA PHE A 8 -0.09 -16.02 -9.47
C PHE A 8 0.34 -15.56 -10.87
N SER A 9 0.02 -16.33 -11.92
CA SER A 9 0.28 -15.93 -13.31
C SER A 9 -0.40 -14.60 -13.65
N LYS A 10 -1.70 -14.45 -13.33
CA LYS A 10 -2.45 -13.20 -13.51
C LYS A 10 -1.80 -12.01 -12.79
N PHE A 11 -1.30 -12.23 -11.58
CA PHE A 11 -0.59 -11.20 -10.82
C PHE A 11 0.71 -10.76 -11.51
N VAL A 12 1.50 -11.70 -12.03
CA VAL A 12 2.75 -11.38 -12.76
C VAL A 12 2.45 -10.62 -14.06
N THR A 13 1.39 -11.01 -14.78
CA THR A 13 0.92 -10.24 -15.94
C THR A 13 0.56 -8.80 -15.56
N LEU A 14 -0.15 -8.60 -14.45
CA LEU A 14 -0.49 -7.27 -13.97
C LEU A 14 0.76 -6.43 -13.66
N LEU A 15 1.81 -7.01 -13.07
CA LEU A 15 3.04 -6.30 -12.74
C LEU A 15 3.84 -5.86 -13.97
N THR A 16 3.75 -6.62 -15.06
CA THR A 16 4.52 -6.38 -16.30
C THR A 16 3.80 -5.45 -17.27
N ASP A 17 2.48 -5.25 -17.12
CA ASP A 17 1.70 -4.29 -17.89
C ASP A 17 2.21 -2.85 -17.70
N GLU A 18 2.42 -2.12 -18.79
CA GLU A 18 2.91 -0.74 -18.79
C GLU A 18 1.95 0.22 -18.08
N ASN A 19 0.64 -0.04 -18.14
CA ASN A 19 -0.42 0.79 -17.55
C ASN A 19 -0.66 0.53 -16.07
N THR A 20 0.03 -0.44 -15.47
CA THR A 20 -0.09 -0.73 -14.04
C THR A 20 0.77 0.23 -13.22
N ILE A 21 0.14 0.87 -12.23
CA ILE A 21 0.82 1.66 -11.20
C ILE A 21 0.89 0.86 -9.90
N ILE A 22 2.09 0.80 -9.32
CA ILE A 22 2.32 0.23 -8.00
C ILE A 22 2.38 1.38 -6.99
N THR A 23 1.55 1.33 -5.96
CA THR A 23 1.51 2.30 -4.86
C THR A 23 1.53 1.57 -3.52
N PHE A 24 1.75 2.31 -2.44
CA PHE A 24 1.77 1.77 -1.09
C PHE A 24 1.01 2.66 -0.12
N VAL A 25 0.62 2.07 1.00
CA VAL A 25 -0.03 2.79 2.10
C VAL A 25 1.07 3.27 3.04
N PRO A 26 1.42 4.57 3.05
CA PRO A 26 2.50 5.04 3.89
C PRO A 26 2.13 4.95 5.37
N ILE A 27 3.17 4.81 6.19
CA ILE A 27 3.08 4.93 7.63
C ILE A 27 3.07 6.41 8.02
N HIS A 28 2.48 6.72 9.18
CA HIS A 28 2.45 8.09 9.70
C HIS A 28 3.87 8.60 9.96
N LYS A 29 4.13 9.88 9.68
CA LYS A 29 5.47 10.50 9.74
C LYS A 29 6.21 10.24 11.06
N SER A 30 5.53 10.39 12.20
CA SER A 30 6.10 10.12 13.53
C SER A 30 6.65 8.69 13.67
N LYS A 31 5.89 7.70 13.21
CA LYS A 31 6.31 6.29 13.25
C LYS A 31 7.41 6.02 12.21
N LYS A 32 7.41 6.71 11.06
CA LYS A 32 8.48 6.60 10.06
C LYS A 32 9.81 7.11 10.64
N ILE A 33 9.78 8.21 11.38
CA ILE A 33 10.96 8.73 12.11
C ILE A 33 11.44 7.72 13.15
N GLN A 34 10.54 7.17 13.96
CA GLN A 34 10.89 6.19 15.01
C GLN A 34 11.51 4.91 14.44
N ARG A 35 10.98 4.41 13.30
CA ARG A 35 11.42 3.15 12.70
C ARG A 35 12.59 3.32 11.72
N GLY A 36 12.82 4.53 11.22
CA GLY A 36 13.80 4.82 10.16
C GLY A 36 13.36 4.45 8.74
N PHE A 37 12.32 3.62 8.58
CA PHE A 37 11.83 3.17 7.27
C PHE A 37 10.32 2.91 7.26
N ASP A 38 9.76 2.82 6.05
CA ASP A 38 8.37 2.44 5.78
C ASP A 38 8.35 1.04 5.16
N GLN A 39 7.81 0.06 5.90
CA GLN A 39 7.74 -1.34 5.44
C GLN A 39 6.92 -1.50 4.16
N ALA A 40 5.86 -0.70 3.99
CA ALA A 40 5.02 -0.78 2.81
C ALA A 40 5.75 -0.20 1.58
N GLU A 41 6.54 0.86 1.79
CA GLU A 41 7.43 1.42 0.77
C GLU A 41 8.48 0.39 0.32
N LEU A 42 9.18 -0.26 1.26
CA LEU A 42 10.19 -1.28 0.95
C LEU A 42 9.61 -2.48 0.18
N LEU A 43 8.43 -2.95 0.60
CA LEU A 43 7.75 -4.04 -0.10
C LEU A 43 7.33 -3.62 -1.52
N ALA A 44 6.77 -2.42 -1.67
CA ALA A 44 6.36 -1.91 -2.97
C ALA A 44 7.56 -1.70 -3.90
N ASP A 45 8.70 -1.25 -3.37
CA ASP A 45 9.94 -1.12 -4.13
C ASP A 45 10.41 -2.48 -4.66
N HIS A 46 10.49 -3.49 -3.79
CA HIS A 46 10.88 -4.84 -4.20
C HIS A 46 9.91 -5.44 -5.23
N ILE A 47 8.60 -5.29 -5.04
CA ILE A 47 7.61 -5.78 -6.01
C ILE A 47 7.72 -5.03 -7.34
N ALA A 48 7.99 -3.72 -7.32
CA ALA A 48 8.12 -2.92 -8.53
C ALA A 48 9.35 -3.29 -9.37
N THR A 49 10.43 -3.75 -8.73
CA THR A 49 11.61 -4.26 -9.46
C THR A 49 11.28 -5.46 -10.36
N LEU A 50 10.29 -6.29 -10.00
CA LEU A 50 9.86 -7.43 -10.82
C LEU A 50 9.26 -6.99 -12.15
N GLY A 51 8.70 -5.77 -12.22
CA GLY A 51 8.15 -5.17 -13.43
C GLY A 51 9.05 -4.09 -14.04
N ASN A 52 10.29 -3.92 -13.58
CA ASN A 52 11.18 -2.80 -13.94
C ASN A 52 10.54 -1.41 -13.73
N LYS A 53 9.73 -1.26 -12.68
CA LYS A 53 9.02 -0.02 -12.32
C LYS A 53 9.54 0.53 -11.00
N LYS A 54 9.13 1.76 -10.69
CA LYS A 54 9.27 2.35 -9.35
C LYS A 54 7.89 2.58 -8.74
N PRO A 55 7.70 2.35 -7.43
CA PRO A 55 6.43 2.63 -6.79
C PRO A 55 6.16 4.14 -6.77
N ILE A 56 4.91 4.53 -7.03
CA ILE A 56 4.46 5.91 -6.97
C ILE A 56 3.70 6.10 -5.66
N LYS A 57 4.16 7.03 -4.82
CA LYS A 57 3.48 7.39 -3.58
C LYS A 57 2.22 8.21 -3.91
N LEU A 58 1.08 7.53 -4.05
CA LEU A 58 -0.21 8.17 -4.32
C LEU A 58 -1.04 8.46 -3.08
N LEU A 59 -0.64 7.94 -1.91
CA LEU A 59 -1.37 8.11 -0.66
C LEU A 59 -0.51 8.86 0.36
N GLU A 60 -1.17 9.63 1.23
CA GLU A 60 -0.58 10.19 2.45
C GLU A 60 -1.35 9.74 3.67
N ARG A 61 -0.61 9.45 4.74
CA ARG A 61 -1.18 9.14 6.04
C ARG A 61 -1.26 10.43 6.86
N THR A 62 -2.48 10.88 7.15
CA THR A 62 -2.65 12.24 7.71
C THR A 62 -3.25 12.30 9.08
N LYS A 63 -3.61 11.15 9.64
CA LYS A 63 -3.98 11.02 11.04
C LYS A 63 -3.17 9.91 11.69
N GLN A 64 -2.70 10.16 12.91
CA GLN A 64 -2.29 9.11 13.82
C GLN A 64 -3.55 8.33 14.19
N THR A 65 -3.61 7.07 13.79
CA THR A 65 -4.70 6.17 14.16
C THR A 65 -4.24 5.15 15.16
N GLN A 66 -5.17 4.73 16.03
CA GLN A 66 -4.99 3.61 16.94
C GLN A 66 -4.57 2.34 16.20
N SER A 67 -3.93 1.42 16.94
CA SER A 67 -3.51 0.14 16.40
C SER A 67 -4.71 -0.64 15.86
N GLN A 68 -4.59 -1.21 14.65
CA GLN A 68 -5.70 -1.97 14.06
C GLN A 68 -6.00 -3.29 14.78
N PHE A 69 -5.06 -3.78 15.60
CA PHE A 69 -5.23 -4.99 16.40
C PHE A 69 -6.25 -4.83 17.53
N GLU A 70 -6.47 -3.59 17.99
CA GLU A 70 -7.37 -3.27 19.09
C GLU A 70 -8.81 -2.99 18.63
N LEU A 71 -9.06 -3.00 17.31
CA LEU A 71 -10.32 -2.57 16.71
C LEU A 71 -11.13 -3.75 16.16
N ASP A 72 -12.45 -3.61 16.14
CA ASP A 72 -13.33 -4.54 15.46
C ASP A 72 -13.26 -4.39 13.91
N LYS A 73 -13.87 -5.32 13.16
CA LYS A 73 -13.80 -5.32 11.68
C LYS A 73 -14.37 -4.04 11.04
N LYS A 74 -15.45 -3.47 11.59
CA LYS A 74 -16.09 -2.26 11.05
C LYS A 74 -15.26 -1.02 11.37
N GLU A 75 -14.72 -0.95 12.58
CA GLU A 75 -13.86 0.12 13.05
C GLU A 75 -12.54 0.18 12.27
N ARG A 76 -11.92 -0.99 12.00
CA ARG A 76 -10.72 -1.07 11.14
C ARG A 76 -10.95 -0.43 9.78
N LEU A 77 -12.08 -0.75 9.13
CA LEU A 77 -12.41 -0.25 7.79
C LEU A 77 -12.61 1.27 7.81
N SER A 78 -13.40 1.76 8.77
CA SER A 78 -13.71 3.19 8.94
C SER A 78 -12.45 4.01 9.21
N ILE A 79 -11.57 3.53 10.09
CA ILE A 79 -10.34 4.21 10.47
C ILE A 79 -9.32 4.18 9.33
N ALA A 80 -9.20 3.05 8.61
CA ALA A 80 -8.31 2.95 7.47
C ALA A 80 -8.66 3.96 6.36
N ASN A 81 -9.95 4.17 6.08
CA ASN A 81 -10.43 5.09 5.06
C ASN A 81 -10.28 6.56 5.49
N LYS A 82 -10.53 6.90 6.76
CA LYS A 82 -10.40 8.27 7.26
C LYS A 82 -8.95 8.75 7.41
N ALA A 83 -7.99 7.83 7.44
CA ALA A 83 -6.60 8.13 7.77
C ALA A 83 -5.69 8.36 6.56
N LYS A 84 -6.18 8.02 5.36
CA LYS A 84 -5.43 8.12 4.10
C LYS A 84 -6.09 9.15 3.22
N ARG A 85 -5.30 9.95 2.51
CA ARG A 85 -5.76 10.85 1.46
C ARG A 85 -4.92 10.65 0.20
N PRO A 86 -5.49 10.78 -1.00
CA PRO A 86 -4.72 10.80 -2.24
C PRO A 86 -3.80 12.03 -2.29
N VAL A 87 -2.60 11.85 -2.84
CA VAL A 87 -1.59 12.92 -3.04
C VAL A 87 -1.91 13.72 -4.31
N LEU A 88 -2.44 13.06 -5.35
CA LEU A 88 -2.86 13.67 -6.60
C LEU A 88 -4.36 13.42 -6.82
N GLY A 89 -5.13 14.50 -6.99
CA GLY A 89 -6.54 14.43 -7.41
C GLY A 89 -7.47 13.63 -6.47
N ARG A 90 -8.70 13.41 -6.93
CA ARG A 90 -9.73 12.65 -6.21
C ARG A 90 -9.74 11.23 -6.76
N PHE A 91 -9.02 10.31 -6.13
CA PHE A 91 -9.15 8.89 -6.42
C PHE A 91 -10.37 8.33 -5.68
N LEU A 92 -11.34 7.80 -6.45
CA LEU A 92 -12.38 6.91 -5.93
C LEU A 92 -11.71 5.57 -5.63
N LEU A 93 -11.62 5.21 -4.36
CA LEU A 93 -11.23 3.88 -3.87
C LEU A 93 -12.49 3.08 -3.54
#